data_AF-U5S4A3-F1
#
_entry.id   AF-U5S4A3-F1
#
_cell.length_a   1.000
_cell.length_b   1.000
_cell.length_c   1.000
_cell.angle_alpha   90.00
_cell.angle_beta   90.00
_cell.angle_gamma   90.00
#
_symmetry.space_group_name_H-M   'P 1'
#
loop_
_entity.id
_entity.type
_entity.pdbx_description
1 polymer ?
#
loop_
_entity_poly.entity_id
_entity_poly.type
_entity_poly.pdbx_seq_one_letter_code
_entity_poly.pdbx_strand_id
1 'polypeptide(L)'
;LSRCPDWTWYSHDAAGAELTPPHDQAVSMIVDQGYETMEGASGDDWISVAQSMRAYLRFSLLGGVIAKQIRNLGYSAKAHTVLDGEVLQPPLLLLSGLGEVSRIGEVILNPYLGPRLKSGVVTTTMPMAHDRPIDFGLQNFCENCNKCS
;
A
#
# COMPACT_ATOMS: atom_id res chain seq x y z
N LEU A 1 -5.01 9.42 -0.81
CA LEU A 1 -6.41 9.21 -1.25
C LEU A 1 -6.46 9.18 -2.77
N SER A 2 -7.17 8.23 -3.37
CA SER A 2 -7.30 8.14 -4.83
C SER A 2 -8.61 7.49 -5.25
N ARG A 3 -8.91 7.51 -6.55
CA ARG A 3 -9.85 6.55 -7.15
C ARG A 3 -9.33 5.11 -6.94
N CYS A 4 -10.24 4.16 -7.00
CA CYS A 4 -9.99 2.71 -7.06
C CYS A 4 -10.56 2.14 -8.37
N PRO A 5 -9.89 2.36 -9.53
CA PRO A 5 -10.37 1.85 -10.81
C PRO A 5 -10.45 0.32 -10.84
N ASP A 6 -11.31 -0.25 -11.69
CA ASP A 6 -11.54 -1.70 -11.78
C ASP A 6 -10.25 -2.52 -12.00
N TRP A 7 -9.30 -1.99 -12.78
CA TRP A 7 -8.02 -2.65 -13.04
C TRP A 7 -7.09 -2.73 -11.82
N THR A 8 -7.43 -2.04 -10.72
CA THR A 8 -6.72 -2.18 -9.43
C THR A 8 -7.24 -3.34 -8.60
N TRP A 9 -8.32 -4.00 -8.99
CA TRP A 9 -8.84 -5.19 -8.33
C TRP A 9 -8.24 -6.46 -8.93
N TYR A 10 -8.08 -7.50 -8.12
CA TYR A 10 -7.85 -8.85 -8.65
C TYR A 10 -9.08 -9.29 -9.46
N SER A 11 -8.87 -10.15 -10.46
CA SER A 11 -9.98 -10.68 -11.26
C SER A 11 -10.82 -11.70 -10.49
N HIS A 12 -10.20 -12.42 -9.55
CA HIS A 12 -10.85 -13.46 -8.75
C HIS A 12 -10.37 -13.43 -7.30
N ASP A 13 -11.21 -13.92 -6.40
CA ASP A 13 -10.87 -14.08 -4.99
C ASP A 13 -10.05 -15.35 -4.73
N ALA A 14 -9.70 -15.57 -3.45
CA ALA A 14 -8.93 -16.74 -3.04
C ALA A 14 -9.67 -18.09 -3.25
N ALA A 15 -11.00 -18.06 -3.41
CA ALA A 15 -11.82 -19.22 -3.73
C ALA A 15 -11.99 -19.43 -5.25
N GLY A 16 -11.48 -18.52 -6.07
CA GLY A 16 -11.60 -18.55 -7.53
C GLY A 16 -12.91 -18.00 -8.06
N ALA A 17 -13.72 -17.31 -7.24
CA ALA A 17 -14.91 -16.62 -7.70
C ALA A 17 -14.53 -15.27 -8.33
N GLU A 18 -15.24 -14.88 -9.39
CA GLU A 18 -15.04 -13.59 -10.06
C GLU A 18 -15.31 -12.44 -9.08
N LEU A 19 -14.40 -11.46 -9.05
CA LEU A 19 -14.53 -10.27 -8.22
C LEU A 19 -15.14 -9.13 -9.02
N THR A 20 -16.31 -8.67 -8.59
CA THR A 20 -16.91 -7.42 -9.08
C THR A 20 -16.52 -6.28 -8.14
N PRO A 21 -15.75 -5.27 -8.59
CA PRO A 21 -15.32 -4.13 -7.77
C PRO A 21 -16.50 -3.43 -7.04
N PRO A 22 -16.60 -3.52 -5.69
CA PRO A 22 -17.72 -2.92 -4.96
C PRO A 22 -17.49 -1.44 -4.61
N HIS A 23 -16.26 -0.95 -4.70
CA HIS A 23 -15.84 0.36 -4.21
C HIS A 23 -14.98 1.09 -5.24
N ASP A 24 -15.15 2.40 -5.35
CA ASP A 24 -14.49 3.26 -6.34
C ASP A 24 -13.49 4.26 -5.72
N GLN A 25 -13.35 4.26 -4.39
CA GLN A 25 -12.44 5.12 -3.63
C GLN A 25 -11.41 4.28 -2.86
N ALA A 26 -10.19 4.78 -2.74
CA ALA A 26 -9.10 4.13 -2.01
C ALA A 26 -8.39 5.08 -1.04
N VAL A 27 -8.27 4.62 0.21
CA VAL A 27 -7.47 5.22 1.28
C VAL A 27 -6.21 4.38 1.48
N SER A 28 -5.17 4.73 0.75
CA SER A 28 -3.85 4.09 0.86
C SER A 28 -3.09 4.61 2.08
N MET A 29 -2.48 3.70 2.83
CA MET A 29 -1.66 4.00 4.00
C MET A 29 -0.33 3.27 3.90
N ILE A 30 0.73 3.90 4.41
CA ILE A 30 2.05 3.30 4.53
C ILE A 30 2.48 3.29 5.99
N VAL A 31 3.17 2.23 6.40
CA VAL A 31 3.74 2.05 7.73
C VAL A 31 5.24 1.81 7.58
N ASP A 32 6.04 2.62 8.24
CA ASP A 32 7.50 2.44 8.28
C ASP A 32 7.85 1.10 8.97
N GLN A 33 8.70 0.31 8.32
CA GLN A 33 9.21 -0.92 8.90
C GLN A 33 10.11 -0.62 10.10
N GLY A 34 10.92 0.44 10.04
CA GLY A 34 11.78 0.93 11.13
C GLY A 34 13.25 1.00 10.72
N TYR A 35 13.86 2.19 10.77
CA TYR A 35 15.23 2.40 10.32
C TYR A 35 16.25 1.71 11.23
N GLU A 36 16.13 1.94 12.54
CA GLU A 36 17.13 1.53 13.53
C GLU A 36 17.28 0.01 13.60
N THR A 37 16.17 -0.74 13.49
CA THR A 37 16.23 -2.20 13.46
C THR A 37 16.80 -2.72 12.13
N MET A 38 16.53 -2.03 11.02
CA MET A 38 17.03 -2.45 9.71
C MET A 38 18.52 -2.14 9.52
N GLU A 39 19.05 -1.13 10.20
CA GLU A 39 20.48 -0.81 10.18
C GLU A 39 21.33 -1.94 10.81
N GLY A 40 20.84 -2.56 11.89
CA GLY A 40 21.50 -3.67 12.56
C GLY A 40 21.20 -5.06 11.96
N ALA A 41 20.50 -5.13 10.82
CA ALA A 41 20.08 -6.37 10.19
C ALA A 41 20.77 -6.59 8.84
N SER A 42 20.93 -7.84 8.42
CA SER A 42 21.37 -8.18 7.04
C SER A 42 20.27 -7.96 6.00
N GLY A 43 19.02 -7.81 6.44
CA GLY A 43 17.82 -7.69 5.60
C GLY A 43 17.12 -9.03 5.34
N ASP A 44 17.82 -10.15 5.51
CA ASP A 44 17.34 -11.52 5.34
C ASP A 44 17.56 -12.41 6.59
N ASP A 45 18.08 -11.84 7.67
CA ASP A 45 18.21 -12.53 8.95
C ASP A 45 16.86 -12.73 9.68
N TRP A 46 16.94 -13.27 10.88
CA TRP A 46 15.83 -13.67 11.73
C TRP A 46 14.82 -12.54 12.06
N ILE A 47 15.18 -11.26 11.95
CA ILE A 47 14.26 -10.16 12.23
C ILE A 47 13.46 -9.70 11.00
N SER A 48 13.86 -10.09 9.79
CA SER A 48 13.31 -9.58 8.53
C SER A 48 11.79 -9.77 8.44
N VAL A 49 11.30 -10.98 8.70
CA VAL A 49 9.86 -11.29 8.69
C VAL A 49 9.14 -10.54 9.80
N ALA A 50 9.75 -10.40 10.98
CA ALA A 50 9.14 -9.70 12.11
C ALA A 50 8.94 -8.20 11.82
N GLN A 51 9.88 -7.55 11.11
CA GLN A 51 9.73 -6.17 10.64
C GLN A 51 8.53 -6.02 9.69
N SER A 52 8.41 -6.94 8.73
CA SER A 52 7.26 -6.98 7.81
C SER A 52 5.95 -7.16 8.57
N MET A 53 5.85 -8.17 9.44
CA MET A 53 4.62 -8.52 10.15
C MET A 53 4.21 -7.43 11.15
N ARG A 54 5.16 -6.74 11.79
CA ARG A 54 4.87 -5.58 12.64
C ARG A 54 4.19 -4.46 11.86
N ALA A 55 4.67 -4.14 10.68
CA ALA A 55 4.09 -3.10 9.84
C ALA A 55 2.69 -3.51 9.32
N TYR A 56 2.53 -4.77 8.90
CA TYR A 56 1.23 -5.31 8.50
C TYR A 56 0.21 -5.31 9.63
N LEU A 57 0.58 -5.74 10.83
CA LEU A 57 -0.31 -5.72 12.01
C LEU A 57 -0.79 -4.30 12.32
N ARG A 58 0.13 -3.32 12.28
CA ARG A 58 -0.21 -1.91 12.50
C ARG A 58 -1.20 -1.40 11.47
N PHE A 59 -1.00 -1.71 10.19
CA PHE A 59 -1.99 -1.39 9.17
C PHE A 59 -3.33 -2.06 9.46
N SER A 60 -3.37 -3.36 9.77
CA SER A 60 -4.63 -4.08 10.03
C SER A 60 -5.45 -3.45 11.15
N LEU A 61 -4.79 -2.96 12.21
CA LEU A 61 -5.45 -2.22 13.29
C LEU A 61 -6.03 -0.88 12.80
N LEU A 62 -5.20 -0.07 12.14
CA LEU A 62 -5.62 1.26 11.65
C LEU A 62 -6.70 1.15 10.56
N GLY A 63 -6.47 0.34 9.54
CA GLY A 63 -7.39 0.09 8.44
C GLY A 63 -8.72 -0.49 8.92
N GLY A 64 -8.71 -1.42 9.88
CA GLY A 64 -9.92 -1.97 10.48
C GLY A 64 -10.77 -0.90 11.20
N VAL A 65 -10.14 -0.03 12.00
CA VAL A 65 -10.82 1.08 12.68
C VAL A 65 -11.37 2.09 11.68
N ILE A 66 -10.57 2.49 10.69
CA ILE A 66 -10.97 3.45 9.65
C ILE A 66 -12.14 2.90 8.84
N ALA A 67 -12.05 1.65 8.34
CA ALA A 67 -13.12 1.04 7.57
C ALA A 67 -14.42 0.90 8.40
N LYS A 68 -14.31 0.53 9.68
CA LYS A 68 -15.47 0.48 10.59
C LYS A 68 -16.10 1.87 10.75
N GLN A 69 -15.28 2.90 10.92
CA GLN A 69 -15.80 4.25 11.08
C GLN A 69 -16.49 4.76 9.82
N ILE A 70 -15.95 4.47 8.64
CA ILE A 70 -16.61 4.82 7.37
C ILE A 70 -17.96 4.10 7.24
N ARG A 71 -18.05 2.83 7.64
CA ARG A 71 -19.33 2.10 7.71
C ARG A 71 -20.32 2.73 8.71
N ASN A 72 -19.85 3.20 9.86
CA ASN A 72 -20.70 3.91 10.82
C ASN A 72 -21.27 5.23 10.26
N LEU A 73 -20.59 5.83 9.27
CA LEU A 73 -21.07 7.02 8.56
C LEU A 73 -22.04 6.69 7.40
N GLY A 74 -22.35 5.40 7.19
CA GLY A 74 -23.30 4.95 6.18
C GLY A 74 -22.69 4.60 4.81
N TYR A 75 -21.37 4.56 4.68
CA TYR A 75 -20.68 4.21 3.43
C TYR A 75 -20.05 2.82 3.51
N SER A 76 -20.16 2.03 2.44
CA SER A 76 -19.51 0.71 2.40
C SER A 76 -17.99 0.88 2.44
N ALA A 77 -17.29 0.04 3.19
CA ALA A 77 -15.83 0.07 3.26
C ALA A 77 -15.23 -1.28 3.67
N LYS A 78 -14.10 -1.63 3.06
CA LYS A 78 -13.30 -2.84 3.36
C LYS A 78 -11.82 -2.47 3.53
N ALA A 79 -11.17 -3.03 4.55
CA ALA A 79 -9.73 -2.95 4.70
C ALA A 79 -9.07 -4.14 4.00
N HIS A 80 -8.08 -3.87 3.15
CA HIS A 80 -7.30 -4.87 2.42
C HIS A 80 -5.94 -5.02 3.10
N THR A 81 -5.80 -6.10 3.84
CA THR A 81 -4.61 -6.45 4.62
C THR A 81 -3.72 -7.42 3.84
N VAL A 82 -2.57 -7.79 4.39
CA VAL A 82 -1.71 -8.83 3.81
C VAL A 82 -2.37 -10.22 3.82
N LEU A 83 -3.34 -10.46 4.70
CA LEU A 83 -4.01 -11.76 4.85
C LEU A 83 -5.35 -11.84 4.08
N ASP A 84 -5.97 -10.70 3.80
CA ASP A 84 -7.25 -10.59 3.09
C ASP A 84 -7.26 -9.27 2.32
N GLY A 85 -7.04 -9.35 1.01
CA GLY A 85 -6.96 -8.22 0.10
C GLY A 85 -7.43 -8.60 -1.29
N GLU A 86 -8.20 -7.71 -1.92
CA GLU A 86 -8.81 -7.91 -3.25
C GLU A 86 -8.29 -6.86 -4.24
N VAL A 87 -7.36 -5.99 -3.81
CA VAL A 87 -6.79 -4.91 -4.61
C VAL A 87 -5.28 -4.98 -4.66
N LEU A 88 -4.74 -4.56 -5.80
CA LEU A 88 -3.31 -4.32 -6.05
C LEU A 88 -2.90 -3.00 -5.42
N GLN A 89 -2.06 -3.06 -4.40
CA GLN A 89 -1.63 -1.89 -3.65
C GLN A 89 -0.66 -0.97 -4.41
N PRO A 90 0.34 -1.46 -5.20
CA PRO A 90 1.32 -0.58 -5.83
C PRO A 90 0.71 0.51 -6.73
N PRO A 91 -0.26 0.21 -7.62
CA PRO A 91 -0.92 1.27 -8.38
C PRO A 91 -1.69 2.27 -7.51
N LEU A 92 -2.31 1.83 -6.42
CA LEU A 92 -3.05 2.71 -5.52
C LEU A 92 -2.10 3.63 -4.71
N LEU A 93 -0.87 3.20 -4.44
CA LEU A 93 0.16 4.08 -3.87
C LEU A 93 0.61 5.15 -4.87
N LEU A 94 0.78 4.79 -6.15
CA LEU A 94 1.11 5.74 -7.22
C LEU A 94 0.01 6.79 -7.40
N LEU A 95 -1.25 6.33 -7.55
CA LEU A 95 -2.40 7.20 -7.75
C LEU A 95 -2.65 8.15 -6.57
N SER A 96 -2.30 7.73 -5.36
CA SER A 96 -2.43 8.56 -4.14
C SER A 96 -1.22 9.43 -3.84
N GLY A 97 -0.19 9.43 -4.70
CA GLY A 97 0.99 10.28 -4.52
C GLY A 97 1.90 9.86 -3.37
N LEU A 98 1.88 8.60 -2.96
CA LEU A 98 2.69 8.10 -1.84
C LEU A 98 4.11 7.68 -2.25
N GLY A 99 4.42 7.67 -3.55
CA GLY A 99 5.74 7.36 -4.07
C GLY A 99 5.77 7.20 -5.58
N GLU A 100 6.92 6.76 -6.09
CA GLU A 100 7.16 6.44 -7.50
C GLU A 100 7.62 4.99 -7.67
N VAL A 101 7.50 4.46 -8.91
CA VAL A 101 8.03 3.14 -9.27
C VAL A 101 9.55 3.15 -9.15
N SER A 102 10.12 2.12 -8.52
CA SER A 102 11.56 2.02 -8.28
C SER A 102 12.19 0.81 -9.00
N ARG A 103 13.53 0.82 -9.13
CA ARG A 103 14.30 -0.31 -9.69
C ARG A 103 14.08 -1.63 -8.97
N ILE A 104 13.70 -1.61 -7.69
CA ILE A 104 13.41 -2.83 -6.90
C ILE A 104 12.28 -3.66 -7.55
N GLY A 105 11.42 -3.03 -8.38
CA GLY A 105 10.35 -3.68 -9.10
C GLY A 105 9.01 -3.39 -8.45
N GLU A 106 8.45 -4.36 -7.73
CA GLU A 106 7.11 -4.28 -7.13
C GLU A 106 7.01 -3.34 -5.91
N VAL A 107 8.06 -2.57 -5.62
CA VAL A 107 8.14 -1.66 -4.47
C VAL A 107 8.05 -0.21 -4.93
N ILE A 108 7.01 0.47 -4.48
CA ILE A 108 6.87 1.92 -4.59
C ILE A 108 7.74 2.59 -3.54
N LEU A 109 8.58 3.53 -3.97
CA LEU A 109 9.53 4.21 -3.11
C LEU A 109 8.97 5.59 -2.73
N ASN A 110 8.91 5.85 -1.42
CA ASN A 110 8.46 7.12 -0.87
C ASN A 110 9.65 8.11 -0.72
N PRO A 111 9.49 9.41 -1.03
CA PRO A 111 10.59 10.38 -0.97
C PRO A 111 11.19 10.59 0.43
N TYR A 112 10.47 10.24 1.50
CA TYR A 112 10.93 10.43 2.88
C TYR A 112 11.36 9.11 3.54
N LEU A 113 10.60 8.04 3.34
CA LEU A 113 10.88 6.73 3.95
C LEU A 113 11.76 5.83 3.07
N GLY A 114 11.97 6.20 1.81
CA GLY A 114 12.54 5.30 0.81
C GLY A 114 11.63 4.08 0.59
N PRO A 115 12.20 2.89 0.33
CA PRO A 115 11.45 1.65 0.14
C PRO A 115 11.07 0.97 1.48
N ARG A 116 11.34 1.60 2.63
CA ARG A 116 11.26 0.98 3.97
C ARG A 116 9.83 0.97 4.54
N LEU A 117 8.86 0.53 3.75
CA LEU A 117 7.45 0.61 4.11
C LEU A 117 6.73 -0.71 3.86
N LYS A 118 5.61 -0.90 4.55
CA LYS A 118 4.51 -1.75 4.10
C LYS A 118 3.29 -0.89 3.88
N SER A 119 2.49 -1.27 2.91
CA SER A 119 1.24 -0.59 2.60
C SER A 119 0.03 -1.42 3.01
N GLY A 120 -1.10 -0.73 3.09
CA GLY A 120 -2.41 -1.33 3.00
C GLY A 120 -3.43 -0.29 2.56
N VAL A 121 -4.61 -0.76 2.18
CA VAL A 121 -5.65 0.09 1.57
C VAL A 121 -6.98 -0.14 2.24
N VAL A 122 -7.75 0.92 2.48
CA VAL A 122 -9.19 0.83 2.73
C VAL A 122 -9.93 1.30 1.49
N THR A 123 -10.76 0.45 0.88
CA THR A 123 -11.64 0.86 -0.21
C THR A 123 -13.01 1.25 0.32
N THR A 124 -13.70 2.18 -0.34
CA THR A 124 -15.01 2.65 0.10
C THR A 124 -15.84 3.28 -1.03
N THR A 125 -17.15 3.47 -0.79
CA THR A 125 -18.05 4.34 -1.59
C THR A 125 -18.17 5.77 -1.06
N MET A 126 -17.50 6.10 0.06
CA MET A 126 -17.55 7.45 0.64
C MET A 126 -16.91 8.47 -0.31
N PRO A 127 -17.63 9.53 -0.76
CA PRO A 127 -17.04 10.53 -1.64
C PRO A 127 -15.85 11.25 -0.99
N MET A 128 -14.73 11.36 -1.72
CA MET A 128 -13.50 12.00 -1.21
C MET A 128 -12.84 12.83 -2.30
N ALA A 129 -12.10 13.87 -1.89
CA ALA A 129 -11.13 14.51 -2.77
C ALA A 129 -9.90 13.59 -2.94
N HIS A 130 -9.33 13.56 -4.14
CA HIS A 130 -8.17 12.72 -4.44
C HIS A 130 -6.88 13.53 -4.42
N ASP A 131 -5.85 12.88 -3.92
CA ASP A 131 -4.48 13.33 -4.10
C ASP A 131 -4.04 13.11 -5.56
N ARG A 132 -2.83 13.55 -5.88
CA ARG A 132 -2.25 13.41 -7.21
C ARG A 132 -0.94 12.64 -7.13
N PRO A 133 -0.59 11.86 -8.19
CA PRO A 133 0.75 11.30 -8.32
C PRO A 133 1.83 12.38 -8.16
N ILE A 134 2.99 11.95 -7.69
CA ILE A 134 4.15 12.82 -7.46
C ILE A 134 5.27 12.51 -8.44
N ASP A 135 6.11 13.50 -8.66
CA ASP A 135 7.41 13.37 -9.34
C ASP A 135 8.45 14.04 -8.43
N PHE A 136 9.39 13.24 -7.93
CA PHE A 136 10.54 13.67 -7.14
C PHE A 136 11.86 13.28 -7.81
N GLY A 137 11.83 12.99 -9.12
CA GLY A 137 13.00 12.65 -9.91
C GLY A 137 13.52 11.22 -9.67
N LEU A 138 12.68 10.31 -9.16
CA LEU A 138 13.12 8.94 -8.85
C LEU A 138 13.56 8.19 -10.11
N GLN A 139 12.90 8.41 -11.24
CA GLN A 139 13.23 7.69 -12.48
C GLN A 139 14.69 7.95 -12.90
N ASN A 140 15.09 9.22 -12.97
CA ASN A 140 16.48 9.60 -13.26
C ASN A 140 17.45 9.07 -12.20
N PHE A 141 17.08 9.10 -10.92
CA PHE A 141 17.92 8.53 -9.86
C PHE A 141 18.12 7.02 -10.05
N CYS A 142 17.03 6.27 -10.27
CA CYS A 142 17.06 4.82 -10.44
C CYS A 142 17.81 4.41 -11.71
N GLU A 143 17.70 5.14 -12.81
CA GLU A 143 18.46 4.91 -14.05
C GLU A 143 19.98 4.90 -13.81
N ASN A 144 20.46 5.73 -12.89
CA ASN A 144 21.88 5.89 -12.59
C ASN A 144 22.36 5.08 -11.36
N CYS A 145 21.46 4.34 -10.69
CA CYS A 145 21.76 3.59 -9.47
C CYS A 145 21.53 2.08 -9.67
N ASN A 146 22.50 1.25 -9.26
CA ASN A 146 22.42 -0.22 -9.32
C ASN A 146 22.60 -0.89 -7.95
N LYS A 147 22.33 -0.18 -6.84
CA LYS A 147 22.63 -0.72 -5.50
C LYS A 147 21.74 -1.90 -5.11
N CYS A 148 20.50 -1.94 -5.58
CA CYS A 148 19.50 -2.94 -5.22
C CYS A 148 19.39 -4.11 -6.21
N SER A 149 20.27 -4.17 -7.22
CA SER A 149 20.27 -5.14 -8.32
C SER A 149 21.57 -5.93 -8.35
#